data_AF-A0A4S8KT09-F1
#
_entry.id   AF-A0A4S8KT09-F1
#
_cell.length_a   1.000
_cell.length_b   1.000
_cell.length_c   1.000
_cell.angle_alpha   90.00
_cell.angle_beta   90.00
_cell.angle_gamma   90.00
#
_symmetry.space_group_name_H-M   'P 1'
#
loop_
_entity.id
_entity.type
_entity.pdbx_description
1 polymer ?
#
loop_
_entity_poly.entity_id
_entity_poly.type
_entity_poly.pdbx_seq_one_letter_code
_entity_poly.pdbx_strand_id
1 'polypeptide(L)'
;QWLSTPDEDRRVVWLVEPFRLSSPERFSKPMNFVMNTEDDKIKTLNAFVHYAFQSTGDDFLYADLQGSLAKMMNGSIGIVLFDPMTHSGAGDSGVGDEGPQAHELYATQHVCDEFCDDLGLNPLLE
;
A
#
# COMPACT_ATOMS: atom_id res chain seq x y z
N GLN A 1 -36.45 25.97 10.66
CA GLN A 1 -36.91 24.70 10.07
C GLN A 1 -36.12 24.55 8.77
N TRP A 2 -35.02 23.77 8.80
CA TRP A 2 -34.17 23.56 7.64
C TRP A 2 -34.87 22.57 6.71
N LEU A 3 -35.52 23.09 5.67
CA LEU A 3 -36.01 22.26 4.57
C LEU A 3 -34.81 21.97 3.68
N SER A 4 -34.13 20.86 3.93
CA SER A 4 -33.21 20.29 2.95
C SER A 4 -34.03 19.79 1.77
N THR A 5 -33.92 20.46 0.63
CA THR A 5 -34.28 19.89 -0.67
C THR A 5 -33.55 18.55 -0.81
N PRO A 6 -34.23 17.45 -1.19
CA PRO A 6 -33.56 16.21 -1.55
C PRO A 6 -32.50 16.53 -2.61
N ASP A 7 -31.26 16.14 -2.34
CA ASP A 7 -30.13 16.30 -3.24
C ASP A 7 -30.34 15.31 -4.41
N GLU A 8 -31.11 15.73 -5.42
CA GLU A 8 -31.52 14.91 -6.58
C GLU A 8 -30.31 14.39 -7.40
N ASP A 9 -29.11 14.91 -7.14
CA ASP A 9 -27.86 14.54 -7.80
C ASP A 9 -27.00 13.52 -7.03
N ARG A 10 -27.42 13.06 -5.85
CA ARG A 10 -26.69 12.01 -5.10
C ARG A 10 -26.84 10.64 -5.75
N ARG A 11 -25.96 10.35 -6.71
CA ARG A 11 -25.78 9.00 -7.25
C ARG A 11 -24.82 8.23 -6.36
N VAL A 12 -25.27 7.09 -5.83
CA VAL A 12 -24.39 6.13 -5.18
C VAL A 12 -23.64 5.36 -6.28
N VAL A 13 -22.32 5.47 -6.27
CA VAL A 13 -21.44 4.71 -7.17
C VAL A 13 -20.79 3.60 -6.35
N TRP A 14 -20.87 2.37 -6.86
CA TRP A 14 -20.24 1.20 -6.24
C TRP A 14 -19.00 0.81 -7.05
N LEU A 15 -17.90 0.52 -6.36
CA LEU A 15 -16.74 -0.14 -6.92
C LEU A 15 -16.93 -1.65 -6.77
N VAL A 16 -16.67 -2.40 -7.84
CA VAL A 16 -16.84 -3.87 -7.86
C VAL A 16 -15.57 -4.49 -8.42
N GLU A 17 -15.07 -5.51 -7.74
CA GLU A 17 -13.90 -6.28 -8.15
C GLU A 17 -14.19 -7.80 -8.11
N PRO A 18 -13.36 -8.64 -8.75
CA PRO A 18 -13.54 -10.09 -8.73
C PRO A 18 -13.53 -10.66 -7.30
N PHE A 19 -14.50 -11.53 -6.99
CA PHE A 19 -14.58 -12.18 -5.70
C PHE A 19 -13.40 -13.15 -5.46
N ARG A 20 -12.82 -13.09 -4.27
CA ARG A 20 -11.71 -13.94 -3.83
C ARG A 20 -12.18 -14.86 -2.71
N LEU A 21 -11.93 -16.17 -2.86
CA LEU A 21 -12.33 -17.20 -1.89
C LEU A 21 -11.34 -17.36 -0.72
N SER A 22 -10.10 -16.90 -0.90
CA SER A 22 -9.03 -16.97 0.08
C SER A 22 -9.15 -15.85 1.11
N SER A 23 -8.88 -16.17 2.37
CA SER A 23 -8.76 -15.16 3.43
C SER A 23 -7.59 -14.20 3.13
N PRO A 24 -7.79 -12.88 3.24
CA PRO A 24 -6.70 -11.93 3.11
C PRO A 24 -5.69 -12.06 4.24
N GLU A 25 -4.42 -11.88 3.89
CA GLU A 25 -3.33 -11.57 4.80
C GLU A 25 -3.07 -10.07 4.73
N ARG A 26 -2.96 -9.42 5.90
CA ARG A 26 -2.57 -8.01 6.00
C ARG A 26 -1.08 -7.94 6.30
N PHE A 27 -0.35 -7.22 5.47
CA PHE A 27 1.12 -7.08 5.50
C PHE A 27 1.57 -5.80 6.19
N SER A 28 0.85 -4.68 6.00
CA SER A 28 1.08 -3.42 6.71
C SER A 28 -0.23 -2.81 7.19
N LYS A 29 -0.14 -1.77 8.02
CA LYS A 29 -1.29 -0.95 8.45
C LYS A 29 -1.06 0.50 7.98
N PRO A 30 -2.07 1.38 8.02
CA PRO A 30 -1.92 2.76 7.57
C PRO A 30 -0.68 3.47 8.14
N MET A 31 -0.46 3.40 9.45
CA MET A 31 0.67 4.04 10.14
C MET A 31 1.62 3.05 10.82
N ASN A 32 1.72 1.84 10.28
CA ASN A 32 2.71 0.85 10.72
C ASN A 32 3.20 0.06 9.52
N PHE A 33 4.43 0.37 9.11
CA PHE A 33 5.11 -0.14 7.94
C PHE A 33 6.06 -1.30 8.25
N VAL A 34 6.20 -1.68 9.52
CA VAL A 34 7.04 -2.81 9.92
C VAL A 34 6.42 -4.09 9.39
N MET A 35 7.12 -4.75 8.47
CA MET A 35 6.75 -6.07 7.95
C MET A 35 7.66 -7.15 8.54
N ASN A 36 7.12 -8.33 8.82
CA ASN A 36 7.93 -9.47 9.28
C ASN A 36 8.68 -10.10 8.09
N THR A 37 9.92 -9.70 7.86
CA THR A 37 10.76 -10.11 6.73
C THR A 37 11.43 -11.48 6.89
N GLU A 38 10.85 -12.40 7.67
CA GLU A 38 11.34 -13.79 7.80
C GLU A 38 11.11 -14.65 6.55
N ASP A 39 10.14 -14.27 5.69
CA ASP A 39 9.78 -14.97 4.45
C ASP A 39 10.12 -14.08 3.24
N ASP A 40 10.76 -14.66 2.22
CA ASP A 40 11.09 -14.01 0.93
C ASP A 40 9.89 -13.32 0.29
N LYS A 41 8.69 -13.87 0.51
CA LYS A 41 7.41 -13.26 0.10
C LYS A 41 7.23 -11.86 0.70
N ILE A 42 7.54 -11.70 1.98
CA ILE A 42 7.41 -10.43 2.71
C ILE A 42 8.57 -9.50 2.39
N LYS A 43 9.79 -10.04 2.23
CA LYS A 43 10.93 -9.26 1.75
C LYS A 43 10.67 -8.63 0.38
N THR A 44 10.09 -9.40 -0.53
CA THR A 44 9.66 -8.92 -1.85
C THR A 44 8.65 -7.77 -1.72
N LEU A 45 7.68 -7.87 -0.80
CA LEU A 45 6.70 -6.81 -0.53
C LEU A 45 7.34 -5.56 0.09
N ASN A 46 8.24 -5.75 1.05
CA ASN A 46 8.99 -4.68 1.70
C ASN A 46 9.84 -3.89 0.68
N ALA A 47 10.59 -4.60 -0.17
CA ALA A 47 11.36 -4.02 -1.25
C ALA A 47 10.49 -3.38 -2.34
N PHE A 48 9.31 -3.96 -2.65
CA PHE A 48 8.36 -3.34 -3.59
C PHE A 48 7.86 -1.98 -3.09
N VAL A 49 7.51 -1.86 -1.80
CA VAL A 49 7.07 -0.58 -1.23
C VAL A 49 8.19 0.46 -1.30
N HIS A 50 9.41 0.06 -0.96
CA HIS A 50 10.59 0.94 -1.01
C HIS A 50 10.88 1.39 -2.45
N TYR A 51 10.88 0.45 -3.39
CA TYR A 51 11.03 0.74 -4.81
C TYR A 51 9.94 1.69 -5.31
N ALA A 52 8.68 1.42 -4.98
CA ALA A 52 7.56 2.25 -5.42
C ALA A 52 7.71 3.69 -4.91
N PHE A 53 8.04 3.86 -3.63
CA PHE A 53 8.30 5.16 -3.03
C PHE A 53 9.39 5.94 -3.77
N GLN A 54 10.58 5.35 -3.95
CA GLN A 54 11.68 6.00 -4.65
C GLN A 54 11.42 6.23 -6.13
N SER A 55 10.69 5.32 -6.79
CA SER A 55 10.34 5.45 -8.21
C SER A 55 9.44 6.66 -8.49
N THR A 56 8.73 7.14 -7.47
CA THR A 56 7.91 8.36 -7.54
C THR A 56 8.64 9.62 -7.09
N GLY A 57 9.94 9.54 -6.81
CA GLY A 57 10.71 10.65 -6.25
C GLY A 57 10.34 10.94 -4.80
N ASP A 58 10.08 9.88 -4.02
CA ASP A 58 9.71 9.93 -2.61
C ASP A 58 8.38 10.66 -2.33
N ASP A 59 7.45 10.62 -3.30
CA ASP A 59 6.16 11.33 -3.21
C ASP A 59 4.99 10.41 -2.84
N PHE A 60 4.92 9.18 -3.38
CA PHE A 60 3.82 8.25 -3.10
C PHE A 60 4.31 7.00 -2.38
N LEU A 61 3.79 6.78 -1.17
CA LEU A 61 4.08 5.63 -0.34
C LEU A 61 2.85 4.72 -0.25
N TYR A 62 3.01 3.44 -0.57
CA TYR A 62 1.96 2.44 -0.34
C TYR A 62 1.85 2.03 1.14
N ALA A 63 0.62 1.89 1.62
CA ALA A 63 0.28 1.52 2.99
C ALA A 63 -0.94 0.58 3.04
N ASP A 64 -1.26 0.07 4.24
CA ASP A 64 -2.35 -0.89 4.50
C ASP A 64 -2.39 -2.05 3.48
N LEU A 65 -1.21 -2.55 3.12
CA LEU A 65 -1.10 -3.60 2.11
C LEU A 65 -1.74 -4.87 2.62
N GLN A 66 -2.68 -5.39 1.83
CA GLN A 66 -3.28 -6.68 2.04
C GLN A 66 -3.39 -7.43 0.72
N GLY A 67 -3.43 -8.75 0.81
CA GLY A 67 -3.54 -9.59 -0.37
C GLY A 67 -3.89 -11.01 -0.04
N SER A 68 -4.05 -11.81 -1.08
CA SER A 68 -4.29 -13.24 -0.93
C SER A 68 -3.64 -14.03 -2.07
N LEU A 69 -3.34 -15.30 -1.81
CA LEU A 69 -2.79 -16.19 -2.82
C LEU A 69 -3.81 -16.42 -3.93
N ALA A 70 -3.38 -16.24 -5.17
CA ALA A 70 -4.18 -16.50 -6.35
C ALA A 70 -3.35 -17.10 -7.47
N LYS A 71 -4.03 -17.77 -8.41
CA LYS A 71 -3.43 -18.28 -9.63
C LYS A 71 -3.28 -17.12 -10.62
N MET A 72 -2.05 -16.87 -11.05
CA MET A 72 -1.69 -15.84 -12.02
C MET A 72 -2.00 -16.30 -13.46
N MET A 73 -2.01 -15.37 -14.42
CA MET A 73 -2.31 -15.66 -15.83
C MET A 73 -1.32 -16.66 -16.46
N ASN A 74 -0.06 -16.64 -16.02
CA ASN A 74 0.99 -17.57 -16.43
C ASN A 74 0.86 -18.96 -15.78
N GLY A 75 -0.14 -19.17 -14.92
CA GLY A 75 -0.39 -20.41 -14.21
C GLY A 75 0.36 -20.57 -12.88
N SER A 76 1.27 -19.66 -12.51
CA SER A 76 1.96 -19.68 -11.22
C SER A 76 1.03 -19.25 -10.08
N ILE A 77 1.42 -19.56 -8.85
CA ILE A 77 0.80 -19.01 -7.64
C ILE A 77 1.55 -17.73 -7.28
N GLY A 78 0.84 -16.67 -6.97
CA GLY A 78 1.41 -15.45 -6.40
C GLY A 78 0.42 -14.74 -5.50
N ILE A 79 0.80 -13.59 -4.97
CA ILE A 79 -0.09 -12.74 -4.18
C ILE A 79 -0.73 -11.71 -5.10
N VAL A 80 -2.06 -11.60 -5.03
CA VAL A 80 -2.78 -10.45 -5.59
C VAL A 80 -3.04 -9.48 -4.43
N LEU A 81 -2.45 -8.30 -4.53
CA LEU A 81 -2.73 -7.18 -3.62
C LEU A 81 -4.02 -6.47 -4.04
N PHE A 82 -4.76 -5.97 -3.06
CA PHE A 82 -6.01 -5.22 -3.28
C PHE A 82 -6.25 -4.25 -2.12
N ASP A 83 -7.12 -3.28 -2.36
CA ASP A 83 -7.39 -2.14 -1.47
C ASP A 83 -6.13 -1.45 -0.91
N PRO A 84 -5.10 -1.14 -1.73
CA PRO A 84 -3.95 -0.42 -1.20
C PRO A 84 -4.36 1.00 -0.77
N MET A 85 -3.81 1.45 0.35
CA MET A 85 -3.81 2.86 0.73
C MET A 85 -2.54 3.54 0.21
N THR A 86 -2.59 4.84 -0.02
CA THR A 86 -1.41 5.65 -0.35
C THR A 86 -1.26 6.82 0.61
N HIS A 87 -0.01 7.19 0.86
CA HIS A 87 0.38 8.46 1.45
C HIS A 87 1.12 9.30 0.41
N SER A 88 0.62 10.48 0.10
CA SER A 88 1.25 11.42 -0.85
C SER A 88 2.03 12.51 -0.13
N GLY A 89 3.02 13.15 -0.75
CA GLY A 89 3.71 14.30 -0.15
C GLY A 89 2.77 15.48 0.15
N ALA A 90 1.64 15.57 -0.58
CA ALA A 90 0.62 16.59 -0.38
C ALA A 90 -0.50 16.19 0.63
N GLY A 91 -0.61 14.91 1.00
CA GLY A 91 -1.68 14.42 1.86
C GLY A 91 -3.07 14.40 1.20
N ASP A 92 -3.15 14.27 -0.14
CA ASP A 92 -4.40 14.38 -0.90
C ASP A 92 -4.69 13.15 -1.80
N SER A 93 -3.98 12.04 -1.61
CA SER A 93 -4.16 10.83 -2.43
C SER A 93 -5.44 10.05 -2.12
N GLY A 94 -6.09 10.32 -0.99
CA GLY A 94 -7.35 9.71 -0.62
C GLY A 94 -7.68 9.77 0.86
N VAL A 95 -8.71 9.03 1.25
CA VAL A 95 -9.15 8.94 2.65
C VAL A 95 -8.09 8.21 3.47
N GLY A 96 -7.66 8.82 4.58
CA GLY A 96 -6.66 8.27 5.48
C GLY A 96 -5.21 8.52 5.06
N ASP A 97 -4.99 9.38 4.06
CA ASP A 97 -3.67 9.90 3.72
C ASP A 97 -3.16 10.85 4.82
N GLU A 98 -2.14 10.42 5.57
CA GLU A 98 -1.45 11.21 6.61
C GLU A 98 -0.23 12.00 6.10
N GLY A 99 0.00 12.00 4.79
CA GLY A 99 0.97 12.86 4.12
C GLY A 99 2.43 12.68 4.55
N PRO A 100 3.22 13.77 4.66
CA PRO A 100 4.62 13.72 5.06
C PRO A 100 4.89 13.04 6.41
N GLN A 101 3.93 13.05 7.33
CA GLN A 101 4.07 12.36 8.62
C GLN A 101 4.21 10.84 8.41
N ALA A 102 3.49 10.27 7.45
CA ALA A 102 3.62 8.86 7.13
C ALA A 102 4.97 8.55 6.47
N HIS A 103 5.48 9.45 5.63
CA HIS A 103 6.80 9.29 4.99
C HIS A 103 7.93 9.30 6.01
N GLU A 104 7.93 10.26 6.94
CA GLU A 104 8.90 10.31 8.03
C GLU A 104 8.85 9.02 8.87
N LEU A 105 7.64 8.57 9.21
CA LEU A 105 7.47 7.34 9.97
C LEU A 105 7.98 6.11 9.20
N TYR A 106 7.68 6.03 7.91
CA TYR A 106 8.15 4.97 7.04
C TYR A 106 9.67 4.91 6.98
N ALA A 107 10.34 6.05 6.79
CA ALA A 107 11.80 6.12 6.78
C ALA A 107 12.42 5.56 8.08
N THR A 108 11.77 5.80 9.24
CA THR A 108 12.24 5.26 10.53
C THR A 108 11.92 3.79 10.78
N GLN A 109 10.87 3.26 10.15
CA GLN A 109 10.39 1.89 10.38
C GLN A 109 10.91 0.89 9.35
N HIS A 110 11.19 1.36 8.14
CA HIS A 110 11.70 0.52 7.07
C HIS A 110 13.15 0.12 7.36
N VAL A 111 13.42 -1.17 7.17
CA VAL A 111 14.77 -1.72 7.19
C VAL A 111 14.95 -2.41 5.84
N CYS A 112 15.96 -1.97 5.09
CA CYS A 112 16.31 -2.60 3.83
C CYS A 112 16.71 -4.05 4.09
N ASP A 113 16.22 -4.94 3.23
CA ASP A 113 16.63 -6.34 3.17
C ASP A 113 17.42 -6.59 1.87
N GLU A 114 17.86 -7.83 1.65
CA GLU A 114 18.68 -8.15 0.49
C GLU A 114 18.01 -7.84 -0.85
N PHE A 115 16.68 -7.79 -0.92
CA PHE A 115 15.96 -7.44 -2.15
C PHE A 115 16.01 -5.94 -2.43
N CYS A 116 16.00 -5.10 -1.38
CA CYS A 116 16.25 -3.66 -1.53
C CYS A 116 17.66 -3.40 -2.08
N ASP A 117 18.65 -4.12 -1.54
CA ASP A 117 20.05 -4.03 -1.95
C ASP A 117 20.25 -4.48 -3.41
N ASP A 118 19.67 -5.63 -3.79
CA ASP A 118 19.73 -6.17 -5.15
C ASP A 118 19.07 -5.25 -6.18
N LEU A 119 18.04 -4.50 -5.76
CA LEU A 119 17.40 -3.46 -6.58
C LEU A 119 18.19 -2.15 -6.64
N GLY A 120 19.24 -2.00 -5.84
CA GLY A 120 20.06 -0.79 -5.78
C GLY A 120 19.30 0.42 -5.23
N LEU A 121 18.36 0.20 -4.31
CA LEU A 121 17.56 1.27 -3.70
C LEU A 121 18.42 2.07 -2.72
N ASN A 122 18.20 3.38 -2.66
CA ASN A 122 18.90 4.21 -1.68
C ASN A 122 18.35 3.95 -0.27
N PRO A 123 19.17 3.89 0.78
CA PRO A 123 18.68 3.87 2.15
C PRO A 123 17.76 5.07 2.43
N LEU A 124 16.69 4.86 3.20
CA LEU A 124 15.72 5.92 3.55
C LEU A 124 16.19 6.79 4.73
N LEU A 125 17.10 6.28 5.54
CA LEU A 125 17.85 7.02 6.54
C LEU A 125 19.34 6.78 6.28
N GLU A 126 20.15 7.84 6.41
CA GLU A 126 21.62 7.76 6.40
C GLU A 126 22.17 7.00 7.62
#